data_AF-R6W565-F1
#
_entry.id   AF-R6W565-F1
#
_cell.length_a   1.000
_cell.length_b   1.000
_cell.length_c   1.000
_cell.angle_alpha   90.00
_cell.angle_beta   90.00
_cell.angle_gamma   90.00
#
_symmetry.space_group_name_H-M   'P 1'
#
loop_
_entity.id
_entity.type
_entity.pdbx_description
1 polymer ?
#
loop_
_entity_poly.entity_id
_entity_poly.type
_entity_poly.pdbx_seq_one_letter_code
_entity_poly.pdbx_strand_id
1 'polypeptide(L)'
;MIKEAIGHVHSYTEKNTDAKYLKSAATCTAKAVYYYSCSCGEKGTETFESGETLAHTWETKWANNDSKHWHECTVCKTKGDEADHAFEWKIDKEATVTEAGVKHEECKVCGYKKTAIAIDKLAPSIIDGRNAKWNKGGENNLTFKSDAAFSDFVEVLVDGKTITAENYEKREGSIIIELKASYLETLAEGEHTLTIRSASGDATTKFTVEAEIVSPPTGSTNVWVWIIIGVVALGVGAAVDVFIIRKRKTA
;
A
#
# COMPACT_ATOMS: atom_id res chain seq x y z
N MET A 1 72.54 -2.35 74.84
CA MET A 1 72.78 -3.13 73.61
C MET A 1 71.84 -2.63 72.55
N ILE A 2 72.34 -1.81 71.62
CA ILE A 2 71.55 -1.38 70.45
C ILE A 2 71.54 -2.59 69.53
N LYS A 3 70.42 -3.32 69.45
CA LYS A 3 70.23 -4.31 68.39
C LYS A 3 70.12 -3.51 67.09
N GLU A 4 71.20 -3.51 66.30
CA GLU A 4 71.13 -3.05 64.92
C GLU A 4 69.98 -3.79 64.23
N ALA A 5 69.03 -3.03 63.67
CA ALA A 5 68.07 -3.58 62.74
C ALA A 5 68.89 -4.12 61.56
N ILE A 6 68.92 -5.45 61.40
CA ILE A 6 69.50 -6.10 60.24
C ILE A 6 68.75 -5.50 59.05
N GLY A 7 69.39 -4.59 58.32
CA GLY A 7 68.79 -3.90 57.19
C GLY A 7 68.39 -4.94 56.16
N HIS A 8 67.09 -5.21 56.05
CA HIS A 8 66.59 -6.00 54.95
C HIS A 8 66.65 -5.14 53.68
N VAL A 9 67.27 -5.68 52.63
CA VAL A 9 67.28 -5.06 51.31
C VAL A 9 66.01 -5.48 50.59
N HIS A 10 65.19 -4.51 50.19
CA HIS A 10 63.96 -4.80 49.46
C HIS A 10 64.26 -5.34 48.06
N SER A 11 63.65 -6.49 47.72
CA SER A 11 63.64 -7.05 46.37
C SER A 11 62.19 -7.26 45.94
N TYR A 12 61.71 -6.41 45.02
CA TYR A 12 60.32 -6.40 44.58
C TYR A 12 60.12 -7.31 43.35
N THR A 13 60.23 -8.63 43.55
CA THR A 13 60.15 -9.63 42.47
C THR A 13 58.95 -10.57 42.59
N GLU A 14 58.21 -10.52 43.69
CA GLU A 14 57.07 -11.42 43.92
C GLU A 14 55.82 -10.94 43.18
N LYS A 15 55.14 -11.88 42.50
CA LYS A 15 53.89 -11.66 41.78
C LYS A 15 52.67 -12.00 42.65
N ASN A 16 52.41 -11.18 43.66
CA ASN A 16 51.28 -11.37 44.56
C ASN A 16 50.00 -10.67 44.03
N THR A 17 48.89 -11.40 43.95
CA THR A 17 47.58 -10.91 43.45
C THR A 17 46.59 -10.51 44.56
N ASP A 18 47.06 -10.32 45.79
CA ASP A 18 46.27 -9.84 46.92
C ASP A 18 45.79 -8.39 46.67
N ALA A 19 44.62 -8.06 47.22
CA ALA A 19 43.98 -6.74 47.03
C ALA A 19 44.87 -5.55 47.43
N LYS A 20 45.79 -5.73 48.39
CA LYS A 20 46.73 -4.67 48.83
C LYS A 20 47.73 -4.24 47.75
N TYR A 21 47.97 -5.07 46.75
CA TYR A 21 48.87 -4.78 45.63
C TYR A 21 48.12 -4.46 44.34
N LEU A 22 46.79 -4.46 44.35
CA LEU A 22 45.97 -4.16 43.18
C LEU A 22 46.16 -2.68 42.80
N LYS A 23 46.60 -2.45 41.56
CA LYS A 23 46.68 -1.12 40.95
C LYS A 23 45.39 -0.78 40.21
N SER A 24 44.89 -1.72 39.40
CA SER A 24 43.63 -1.57 38.67
C SER A 24 42.98 -2.94 38.48
N ALA A 25 41.66 -2.99 38.72
CA ALA A 25 40.87 -4.19 38.45
C ALA A 25 40.83 -4.48 36.94
N ALA A 26 40.56 -5.75 36.59
CA ALA A 26 40.32 -6.13 35.21
C ALA A 26 39.06 -5.43 34.66
N THR A 27 39.07 -5.16 33.36
CA THR A 27 37.93 -4.67 32.58
C THR A 27 37.71 -5.60 31.40
N CYS A 28 36.72 -5.30 30.57
CA CYS A 28 36.52 -6.03 29.31
C CYS A 28 37.58 -5.73 28.24
N THR A 29 38.55 -4.83 28.50
CA THR A 29 39.63 -4.48 27.56
C THR A 29 41.02 -4.61 28.16
N ALA A 30 41.15 -4.80 29.48
CA ALA A 30 42.43 -4.91 30.17
C ALA A 30 42.38 -5.95 31.30
N LYS A 31 43.46 -6.72 31.46
CA LYS A 31 43.68 -7.59 32.63
C LYS A 31 43.88 -6.75 33.90
N ALA A 32 43.77 -7.38 35.06
CA ALA A 32 44.08 -6.69 36.31
C ALA A 32 45.59 -6.40 36.40
N VAL A 33 45.95 -5.23 36.92
CA VAL A 33 47.34 -4.80 37.08
C VAL A 33 47.67 -4.76 38.57
N TYR A 34 48.79 -5.37 38.94
CA TYR A 34 49.29 -5.44 40.32
C TYR A 34 50.71 -4.87 40.39
N TYR A 35 51.08 -4.35 41.56
CA TYR A 35 52.46 -4.00 41.87
C TYR A 35 53.24 -5.25 42.30
N TYR A 36 54.50 -5.36 41.91
CA TYR A 36 55.39 -6.38 42.49
C TYR A 36 55.57 -6.15 44.00
N SER A 37 55.68 -7.22 44.77
CA SER A 37 55.89 -7.16 46.23
C SER A 37 57.27 -7.65 46.66
N CYS A 38 57.71 -7.18 47.82
CA CYS A 38 58.85 -7.73 48.54
C CYS A 38 58.38 -8.83 49.50
N SER A 39 59.23 -9.81 49.80
CA SER A 39 58.94 -10.89 50.74
C SER A 39 58.60 -10.42 52.16
N CYS A 40 58.98 -9.19 52.52
CA CYS A 40 58.60 -8.54 53.78
C CYS A 40 57.18 -7.93 53.76
N GLY A 41 56.47 -7.99 52.63
CA GLY A 41 55.11 -7.48 52.46
C GLY A 41 55.02 -6.04 51.92
N GLU A 42 56.16 -5.38 51.69
CA GLU A 42 56.20 -4.03 51.12
C GLU A 42 55.92 -4.02 49.62
N LYS A 43 55.30 -2.94 49.13
CA LYS A 43 54.88 -2.77 47.74
C LYS A 43 55.94 -2.01 46.93
N GLY A 44 56.27 -2.52 45.75
CA GLY A 44 57.15 -1.85 44.79
C GLY A 44 56.43 -0.87 43.86
N THR A 45 57.15 -0.35 42.88
CA THR A 45 56.61 0.58 41.85
C THR A 45 56.41 -0.08 40.49
N GLU A 46 57.17 -1.12 40.19
CA GLU A 46 56.99 -1.94 38.99
C GLU A 46 55.68 -2.74 39.07
N THR A 47 55.08 -3.00 37.91
CA THR A 47 53.79 -3.67 37.81
C THR A 47 53.80 -4.87 36.88
N PHE A 48 52.89 -5.80 37.10
CA PHE A 48 52.62 -6.93 36.20
C PHE A 48 51.11 -7.13 36.03
N GLU A 49 50.73 -7.75 34.91
CA GLU A 49 49.34 -8.15 34.64
C GLU A 49 49.06 -9.56 35.16
N SER A 50 47.85 -9.80 35.65
CA SER A 50 47.40 -11.11 36.10
C SER A 50 45.91 -11.32 35.84
N GLY A 51 45.53 -12.58 35.57
CA GLY A 51 44.17 -12.97 35.23
C GLY A 51 43.79 -12.72 33.77
N GLU A 52 42.49 -12.77 33.49
CA GLU A 52 41.89 -12.50 32.18
C GLU A 52 41.04 -11.22 32.20
N THR A 53 40.73 -10.70 31.02
CA THR A 53 39.74 -9.62 30.87
C THR A 53 38.35 -10.11 31.31
N LEU A 54 37.53 -9.19 31.81
CA LEU A 54 36.13 -9.48 32.12
C LEU A 54 35.32 -9.67 30.82
N ALA A 55 34.21 -10.41 30.92
CA ALA A 55 33.27 -10.51 29.81
C ALA A 55 32.62 -9.16 29.52
N HIS A 56 32.27 -8.92 28.26
CA HIS A 56 31.46 -7.76 27.89
C HIS A 56 30.07 -7.86 28.50
N THR A 57 29.58 -6.74 29.01
CA THR A 57 28.16 -6.55 29.36
C THR A 57 27.50 -5.79 28.22
N TRP A 58 26.48 -6.38 27.61
CA TRP A 58 25.84 -5.85 26.40
C TRP A 58 24.54 -5.10 26.74
N GLU A 59 24.28 -4.01 26.02
CA GLU A 59 22.99 -3.32 26.01
C GLU A 59 21.89 -4.25 25.49
N THR A 60 20.68 -4.16 26.04
CA THR A 60 19.53 -4.96 25.56
C THR A 60 18.85 -4.34 24.36
N LYS A 61 19.06 -3.04 24.13
CA LYS A 61 18.56 -2.33 22.96
C LYS A 61 19.56 -2.47 21.82
N TRP A 62 19.07 -2.89 20.66
CA TRP A 62 19.86 -2.89 19.43
C TRP A 62 20.26 -1.46 19.02
N ALA A 63 21.55 -1.26 18.83
CA ALA A 63 22.08 -0.14 18.07
C ALA A 63 22.00 -0.46 16.56
N ASN A 64 21.88 0.57 15.73
CA ASN A 64 21.76 0.39 14.29
C ASN A 64 22.24 1.62 13.51
N ASN A 65 22.54 1.40 12.24
CA ASN A 65 22.72 2.42 11.23
C ASN A 65 21.98 2.00 9.94
N ASP A 66 22.28 2.64 8.81
CA ASP A 66 21.69 2.34 7.50
C ASP A 66 22.00 0.92 6.97
N SER A 67 23.11 0.33 7.42
CA SER A 67 23.65 -0.92 6.87
C SER A 67 23.43 -2.13 7.78
N LYS A 68 23.61 -1.94 9.10
CA LYS A 68 23.74 -3.01 10.09
C LYS A 68 23.09 -2.67 11.43
N HIS A 69 22.96 -3.69 12.26
CA HIS A 69 22.62 -3.57 13.68
C HIS A 69 23.59 -4.38 14.55
N TRP A 70 23.77 -3.96 15.81
CA TRP A 70 24.69 -4.58 16.78
C TRP A 70 24.24 -4.32 18.22
N HIS A 71 24.74 -5.12 19.17
CA HIS A 71 24.71 -4.80 20.59
C HIS A 71 25.97 -4.02 20.98
N GLU A 72 25.83 -3.02 21.84
CA GLU A 72 26.98 -2.26 22.34
C GLU A 72 27.36 -2.71 23.75
N CYS A 73 28.66 -2.85 24.00
CA CYS A 73 29.12 -3.05 25.36
C CYS A 73 28.86 -1.79 26.18
N THR A 74 28.17 -1.92 27.31
CA THR A 74 27.82 -0.80 28.21
C THR A 74 29.05 -0.06 28.72
N VAL A 75 30.20 -0.76 28.83
CA VAL A 75 31.47 -0.24 29.36
C VAL A 75 32.36 0.34 28.26
N CYS A 76 32.75 -0.46 27.27
CA CYS A 76 33.80 -0.08 26.30
C CYS A 76 33.28 0.33 24.92
N LYS A 77 31.97 0.24 24.67
CA LYS A 77 31.33 0.59 23.39
C LYS A 77 31.75 -0.23 22.17
N THR A 78 32.51 -1.30 22.36
CA THR A 78 32.72 -2.34 21.34
C THR A 78 31.38 -2.90 20.89
N LYS A 79 31.31 -3.29 19.60
CA LYS A 79 30.13 -3.89 18.97
C LYS A 79 30.17 -5.42 19.06
N GLY A 80 29.04 -6.02 19.41
CA GLY A 80 28.80 -7.46 19.40
C GLY A 80 27.57 -7.80 18.57
N ASP A 81 27.44 -9.07 18.16
CA ASP A 81 26.30 -9.58 17.37
C ASP A 81 26.00 -8.74 16.12
N GLU A 82 27.04 -8.20 15.48
CA GLU A 82 26.89 -7.33 14.33
C GLU A 82 26.36 -8.12 13.13
N ALA A 83 25.25 -7.67 12.57
CA ALA A 83 24.58 -8.31 11.45
C ALA A 83 23.96 -7.29 10.49
N ASP A 84 23.79 -7.70 9.23
CA ASP A 84 23.04 -6.94 8.24
C ASP A 84 21.55 -6.93 8.60
N HIS A 85 20.83 -5.91 8.13
CA HIS A 85 19.39 -5.82 8.33
C HIS A 85 18.61 -6.90 7.58
N ALA A 86 17.63 -7.47 8.25
CA ALA A 86 16.61 -8.34 7.65
C ALA A 86 15.30 -7.56 7.52
N PHE A 87 15.11 -6.92 6.36
CA PHE A 87 13.98 -6.03 6.10
C PHE A 87 12.69 -6.78 5.71
N GLU A 88 11.55 -6.22 6.12
CA GLU A 88 10.24 -6.56 5.61
C GLU A 88 9.45 -5.31 5.23
N TRP A 89 8.60 -5.42 4.21
CA TRP A 89 7.69 -4.35 3.84
C TRP A 89 6.55 -4.23 4.85
N LYS A 90 6.30 -3.00 5.31
CA LYS A 90 5.15 -2.59 6.11
C LYS A 90 4.33 -1.58 5.31
N ILE A 91 3.02 -1.81 5.21
CA ILE A 91 2.11 -0.86 4.58
C ILE A 91 1.63 0.10 5.67
N ASP A 92 1.94 1.38 5.50
CA ASP A 92 1.55 2.46 6.42
C ASP A 92 0.16 3.00 6.07
N LYS A 93 -0.14 3.08 4.77
CA LYS A 93 -1.42 3.50 4.22
C LYS A 93 -1.71 2.68 2.96
N GLU A 94 -2.85 2.02 2.93
CA GLU A 94 -3.34 1.34 1.71
C GLU A 94 -3.64 2.36 0.61
N ALA A 95 -3.29 2.02 -0.62
CA ALA A 95 -3.68 2.82 -1.78
C ALA A 95 -5.18 2.68 -2.05
N THR A 96 -5.78 3.75 -2.57
CA THR A 96 -7.16 3.76 -3.05
C THR A 96 -7.19 4.22 -4.50
N VAL A 97 -8.37 4.20 -5.13
CA VAL A 97 -8.55 4.74 -6.48
C VAL A 97 -8.33 6.26 -6.56
N THR A 98 -8.43 6.98 -5.42
CA THR A 98 -8.27 8.45 -5.36
C THR A 98 -6.98 8.89 -4.68
N GLU A 99 -6.36 8.05 -3.86
CA GLU A 99 -5.18 8.40 -3.06
C GLU A 99 -4.07 7.35 -3.17
N ALA A 100 -2.83 7.80 -3.32
CA ALA A 100 -1.67 6.92 -3.24
C ALA A 100 -1.53 6.31 -1.83
N GLY A 101 -1.02 5.09 -1.78
CA GLY A 101 -0.64 4.43 -0.54
C GLY A 101 0.79 4.76 -0.13
N VAL A 102 1.23 4.25 1.02
CA VAL A 102 2.57 4.45 1.55
C VAL A 102 3.04 3.15 2.21
N LYS A 103 4.30 2.78 1.97
CA LYS A 103 4.96 1.65 2.63
C LYS A 103 6.42 1.95 2.93
N HIS A 104 6.98 1.26 3.92
CA HIS A 104 8.41 1.31 4.22
C HIS A 104 8.98 -0.09 4.46
N GLU A 105 10.30 -0.21 4.40
CA GLU A 105 11.01 -1.40 4.85
C GLU A 105 11.42 -1.24 6.32
N GLU A 106 11.11 -2.22 7.16
CA GLU A 106 11.46 -2.25 8.58
C GLU A 106 12.27 -3.51 8.90
N CYS A 107 13.38 -3.34 9.62
CA CYS A 107 14.19 -4.45 10.07
C CYS A 107 13.48 -5.23 11.17
N LYS A 108 13.24 -6.53 10.95
CA LYS A 108 12.55 -7.42 11.89
C LYS A 108 13.24 -7.57 13.25
N VAL A 109 14.54 -7.28 13.31
CA VAL A 109 15.37 -7.53 14.50
C VAL A 109 15.48 -6.27 15.36
N CYS A 110 15.92 -5.15 14.77
CA CYS A 110 16.21 -3.93 15.50
C CYS A 110 15.16 -2.82 15.33
N GLY A 111 14.19 -2.98 14.42
CA GLY A 111 13.17 -1.97 14.13
C GLY A 111 13.66 -0.75 13.34
N TYR A 112 14.88 -0.80 12.78
CA TYR A 112 15.36 0.25 11.87
C TYR A 112 14.43 0.35 10.65
N LYS A 113 13.99 1.57 10.34
CA LYS A 113 13.05 1.87 9.25
C LYS A 113 13.78 2.64 8.15
N LYS A 114 13.64 2.18 6.92
CA LYS A 114 14.04 2.98 5.75
C LYS A 114 13.03 4.09 5.48
N THR A 115 13.42 5.04 4.63
CA THR A 115 12.52 6.05 4.11
C THR A 115 11.32 5.39 3.43
N ALA A 116 10.11 5.85 3.78
CA ALA A 116 8.88 5.37 3.18
C ALA A 116 8.80 5.78 1.69
N ILE A 117 8.20 4.92 0.88
CA ILE A 117 7.94 5.14 -0.54
C ILE A 117 6.44 5.08 -0.83
N ALA A 118 6.03 5.76 -1.89
CA ALA A 118 4.64 5.75 -2.34
C ALA A 118 4.26 4.41 -2.99
N ILE A 119 2.98 4.07 -2.86
CA ILE A 119 2.30 3.01 -3.63
C ILE A 119 1.36 3.72 -4.60
N ASP A 120 1.43 3.37 -5.88
CA ASP A 120 0.55 3.95 -6.89
C ASP A 120 -0.93 3.74 -6.54
N LYS A 121 -1.78 4.69 -6.95
CA LYS A 121 -3.23 4.60 -6.84
C LYS A 121 -3.74 3.34 -7.53
N LEU A 122 -4.86 2.80 -7.05
CA LEU A 122 -5.50 1.67 -7.71
C LEU A 122 -6.11 2.08 -9.05
N ALA A 123 -6.17 1.13 -9.99
CA ALA A 123 -6.85 1.34 -11.26
C ALA A 123 -8.36 1.59 -11.02
N PRO A 124 -8.96 2.54 -11.74
CA PRO A 124 -10.35 2.89 -11.53
C PRO A 124 -11.32 1.89 -12.18
N SER A 125 -12.59 1.99 -11.82
CA SER A 125 -13.70 1.23 -12.38
C SER A 125 -14.86 2.14 -12.78
N ILE A 126 -15.66 1.69 -13.74
CA ILE A 126 -16.95 2.32 -14.05
C ILE A 126 -17.92 1.92 -12.94
N ILE A 127 -18.53 2.85 -12.23
CA ILE A 127 -19.49 2.61 -11.15
C ILE A 127 -20.95 2.94 -11.54
N ASP A 128 -21.17 3.57 -12.69
CA ASP A 128 -22.51 3.83 -13.24
C ASP A 128 -22.49 3.85 -14.78
N GLY A 129 -23.61 3.53 -15.41
CA GLY A 129 -23.77 3.50 -16.88
C GLY A 129 -23.32 2.20 -17.56
N ARG A 130 -23.01 1.15 -16.80
CA ARG A 130 -22.58 -0.14 -17.38
C ARG A 130 -23.69 -0.76 -18.22
N ASN A 131 -23.35 -1.25 -19.41
CA ASN A 131 -24.28 -1.89 -20.36
C ASN A 131 -25.47 -1.00 -20.73
N ALA A 132 -25.26 0.32 -20.72
CA ALA A 132 -26.29 1.27 -21.13
C ALA A 132 -26.72 1.01 -22.58
N LYS A 133 -27.97 1.34 -22.89
CA LYS A 133 -28.55 1.18 -24.22
C LYS A 133 -29.02 2.51 -24.74
N TRP A 134 -28.81 2.75 -26.02
CA TRP A 134 -29.23 3.97 -26.69
C TRP A 134 -29.81 3.63 -28.06
N ASN A 135 -30.95 4.20 -28.39
CA ASN A 135 -31.62 3.94 -29.66
C ASN A 135 -31.31 5.06 -30.65
N LYS A 136 -31.06 4.71 -31.92
CA LYS A 136 -30.96 5.67 -33.04
C LYS A 136 -32.18 6.61 -33.06
N GLY A 137 -31.93 7.88 -33.37
CA GLY A 137 -32.93 8.95 -33.28
C GLY A 137 -33.23 9.45 -31.86
N GLY A 138 -32.55 8.90 -30.84
CA GLY A 138 -32.72 9.31 -29.46
C GLY A 138 -32.09 10.68 -29.16
N GLU A 139 -32.78 11.51 -28.38
CA GLU A 139 -32.25 12.83 -27.98
C GLU A 139 -31.42 12.80 -26.68
N ASN A 140 -31.50 11.69 -25.94
CA ASN A 140 -30.84 11.56 -24.63
C ASN A 140 -29.37 11.18 -24.77
N ASN A 141 -28.52 11.73 -23.90
CA ASN A 141 -27.12 11.33 -23.77
C ASN A 141 -27.00 9.99 -23.00
N LEU A 142 -25.86 9.32 -23.14
CA LEU A 142 -25.48 8.23 -22.23
C LEU A 142 -24.52 8.73 -21.16
N THR A 143 -24.84 8.48 -19.90
CA THR A 143 -24.02 8.89 -18.75
C THR A 143 -23.26 7.69 -18.19
N PHE A 144 -21.98 7.90 -17.92
CA PHE A 144 -21.09 6.92 -17.31
C PHE A 144 -20.31 7.58 -16.18
N LYS A 145 -20.11 6.86 -15.08
CA LYS A 145 -19.36 7.36 -13.92
C LYS A 145 -18.20 6.46 -13.61
N SER A 146 -17.00 7.02 -13.47
CA SER A 146 -15.84 6.35 -12.91
C SER A 146 -15.61 6.78 -11.46
N ASP A 147 -15.08 5.89 -10.64
CA ASP A 147 -14.66 6.15 -9.25
C ASP A 147 -13.31 6.87 -9.12
N ALA A 148 -12.61 7.13 -10.23
CA ALA A 148 -11.39 7.93 -10.24
C ALA A 148 -11.65 9.38 -9.77
N ALA A 149 -10.61 9.99 -9.20
CA ALA A 149 -10.63 11.41 -8.88
C ALA A 149 -10.68 12.24 -10.17
N PHE A 150 -11.49 13.30 -10.18
CA PHE A 150 -11.64 14.14 -11.37
C PHE A 150 -10.32 14.77 -11.85
N SER A 151 -9.41 15.06 -10.92
CA SER A 151 -8.06 15.57 -11.21
C SER A 151 -7.18 14.59 -12.00
N ASP A 152 -7.51 13.30 -11.96
CA ASP A 152 -6.74 12.26 -12.65
C ASP A 152 -7.24 12.00 -14.08
N PHE A 153 -8.31 12.67 -14.52
CA PHE A 153 -8.89 12.50 -15.86
C PHE A 153 -7.88 12.82 -16.97
N VAL A 154 -7.75 11.92 -17.93
CA VAL A 154 -6.89 12.11 -19.11
C VAL A 154 -7.73 12.27 -20.37
N GLU A 155 -8.50 11.25 -20.75
CA GLU A 155 -9.24 11.21 -22.01
C GLU A 155 -10.39 10.19 -21.98
N VAL A 156 -11.25 10.26 -23.00
CA VAL A 156 -12.30 9.26 -23.26
C VAL A 156 -12.02 8.58 -24.59
N LEU A 157 -12.21 7.27 -24.63
CA LEU A 157 -12.12 6.47 -25.84
C LEU A 157 -13.42 5.70 -26.06
N VAL A 158 -13.80 5.56 -27.33
CA VAL A 158 -14.88 4.66 -27.76
C VAL A 158 -14.29 3.69 -28.78
N ASP A 159 -14.47 2.40 -28.54
CA ASP A 159 -13.86 1.29 -29.29
C ASP A 159 -12.34 1.42 -29.43
N GLY A 160 -11.69 1.89 -28.36
CA GLY A 160 -10.23 2.10 -28.32
C GLY A 160 -9.75 3.34 -29.08
N LYS A 161 -10.65 4.16 -29.64
CA LYS A 161 -10.30 5.41 -30.32
C LYS A 161 -10.62 6.62 -29.43
N THR A 162 -9.65 7.48 -29.20
CA THR A 162 -9.86 8.76 -28.50
C THR A 162 -10.90 9.60 -29.22
N ILE A 163 -11.89 10.09 -28.45
CA ILE A 163 -12.92 10.98 -28.94
C ILE A 163 -12.61 12.42 -28.51
N THR A 164 -13.00 13.39 -29.32
CA THR A 164 -12.81 14.82 -29.03
C THR A 164 -13.78 15.30 -27.95
N ALA A 165 -13.39 16.31 -27.19
CA ALA A 165 -14.20 16.90 -26.11
C ALA A 165 -15.53 17.51 -26.59
N GLU A 166 -15.74 17.69 -27.89
CA GLU A 166 -17.04 18.12 -28.43
C GLU A 166 -18.11 17.01 -28.34
N ASN A 167 -17.69 15.74 -28.28
CA ASN A 167 -18.54 14.56 -28.30
C ASN A 167 -19.01 14.11 -26.92
N TYR A 168 -18.49 14.72 -25.85
CA TYR A 168 -18.89 14.41 -24.49
C TYR A 168 -18.83 15.61 -23.55
N GLU A 169 -19.54 15.53 -22.43
CA GLU A 169 -19.41 16.46 -21.31
C GLU A 169 -18.81 15.75 -20.09
N LYS A 170 -18.13 16.52 -19.23
CA LYS A 170 -17.57 16.00 -17.97
C LYS A 170 -17.99 16.84 -16.76
N ARG A 171 -18.25 16.20 -15.62
CA ARG A 171 -18.64 16.87 -14.35
C ARG A 171 -17.72 16.52 -13.19
N GLU A 172 -17.59 17.42 -12.21
CA GLU A 172 -16.73 17.30 -11.03
C GLU A 172 -17.35 16.47 -9.89
N GLY A 173 -16.52 16.04 -8.93
CA GLY A 173 -16.88 15.21 -7.76
C GLY A 173 -16.58 13.72 -7.95
N SER A 174 -16.82 13.21 -9.16
CA SER A 174 -16.31 11.93 -9.71
C SER A 174 -16.18 12.12 -11.21
N ILE A 175 -15.39 11.34 -11.94
CA ILE A 175 -15.37 11.47 -13.41
C ILE A 175 -16.71 10.97 -13.96
N ILE A 176 -17.62 11.89 -14.25
CA ILE A 176 -18.88 11.62 -14.94
C ILE A 176 -18.71 12.05 -16.38
N ILE A 177 -18.90 11.13 -17.32
CA ILE A 177 -18.85 11.37 -18.77
C ILE A 177 -20.24 11.21 -19.35
N GLU A 178 -20.72 12.24 -20.05
CA GLU A 178 -21.93 12.15 -20.87
C GLU A 178 -21.56 12.08 -22.34
N LEU A 179 -21.73 10.92 -22.99
CA LEU A 179 -21.63 10.83 -24.43
C LEU A 179 -22.85 11.48 -25.08
N LYS A 180 -22.62 12.45 -25.96
CA LYS A 180 -23.70 13.21 -26.60
C LYS A 180 -24.48 12.35 -27.58
N ALA A 181 -25.80 12.52 -27.62
CA ALA A 181 -26.68 11.89 -28.61
C ALA A 181 -26.17 12.07 -30.05
N SER A 182 -25.69 13.27 -30.40
CA SER A 182 -25.14 13.56 -31.73
C SER A 182 -23.93 12.69 -32.09
N TYR A 183 -23.11 12.29 -31.11
CA TYR A 183 -21.99 11.38 -31.32
C TYR A 183 -22.46 9.93 -31.42
N LEU A 184 -23.38 9.51 -30.54
CA LEU A 184 -23.97 8.17 -30.55
C LEU A 184 -24.69 7.87 -31.87
N GLU A 185 -25.31 8.88 -32.48
CA GLU A 185 -25.93 8.80 -33.80
C GLU A 185 -24.91 8.50 -34.93
N THR A 186 -23.61 8.75 -34.72
CA THR A 186 -22.57 8.43 -35.71
C THR A 186 -22.04 7.00 -35.62
N LEU A 187 -22.28 6.32 -34.49
CA LEU A 187 -21.78 4.96 -34.26
C LEU A 187 -22.59 3.93 -35.05
N ALA A 188 -21.99 2.78 -35.35
CA ALA A 188 -22.74 1.68 -35.93
C ALA A 188 -23.78 1.14 -34.94
N GLU A 189 -24.79 0.41 -35.42
CA GLU A 189 -25.63 -0.38 -34.53
C GLU A 189 -24.81 -1.56 -33.96
N GLY A 190 -25.00 -1.86 -32.69
CA GLY A 190 -24.30 -2.96 -32.01
C GLY A 190 -23.70 -2.59 -30.66
N GLU A 191 -22.82 -3.46 -30.18
CA GLU A 191 -22.10 -3.29 -28.92
C GLU A 191 -20.82 -2.47 -29.13
N HIS A 192 -20.64 -1.47 -28.27
CA HIS A 192 -19.50 -0.57 -28.24
C HIS A 192 -18.84 -0.59 -26.87
N THR A 193 -17.56 -0.22 -26.82
CA THR A 193 -16.79 -0.13 -25.58
C THR A 193 -16.47 1.33 -25.27
N LEU A 194 -16.82 1.77 -24.06
CA LEU A 194 -16.37 3.04 -23.49
C LEU A 194 -15.17 2.79 -22.58
N THR A 195 -14.12 3.60 -22.75
CA THR A 195 -13.02 3.70 -21.80
C THR A 195 -12.86 5.13 -21.30
N ILE A 196 -12.85 5.30 -19.98
CA ILE A 196 -12.47 6.54 -19.30
C ILE A 196 -11.05 6.32 -18.78
N ARG A 197 -10.08 7.03 -19.37
CA ARG A 197 -8.66 6.94 -18.98
C ARG A 197 -8.33 7.95 -17.90
N SER A 198 -7.73 7.45 -16.83
CA SER A 198 -7.17 8.25 -15.73
C SER A 198 -5.67 8.00 -15.59
N ALA A 199 -4.97 8.86 -14.86
CA ALA A 199 -3.53 8.71 -14.62
C ALA A 199 -3.14 7.36 -13.98
N SER A 200 -4.03 6.75 -13.18
CA SER A 200 -3.84 5.45 -12.54
C SER A 200 -4.33 4.24 -13.36
N GLY A 201 -4.91 4.46 -14.54
CA GLY A 201 -5.37 3.40 -15.43
C GLY A 201 -6.73 3.66 -16.09
N ASP A 202 -7.24 2.64 -16.75
CA ASP A 202 -8.43 2.68 -17.59
C ASP A 202 -9.65 2.07 -16.89
N ALA A 203 -10.75 2.82 -16.80
CA ALA A 203 -12.06 2.30 -16.42
C ALA A 203 -12.88 2.02 -17.67
N THR A 204 -13.27 0.75 -17.90
CA THR A 204 -13.92 0.32 -19.15
C THR A 204 -15.29 -0.29 -18.91
N THR A 205 -16.24 -0.01 -19.80
CA THR A 205 -17.54 -0.69 -19.85
C THR A 205 -18.07 -0.79 -21.26
N LYS A 206 -19.14 -1.56 -21.46
CA LYS A 206 -19.85 -1.70 -22.73
C LYS A 206 -21.13 -0.89 -22.73
N PHE A 207 -21.58 -0.49 -23.91
CA PHE A 207 -22.91 0.05 -24.17
C PHE A 207 -23.40 -0.43 -25.54
N THR A 208 -24.70 -0.32 -25.80
CA THR A 208 -25.31 -0.80 -27.04
C THR A 208 -26.02 0.34 -27.76
N VAL A 209 -25.74 0.48 -29.05
CA VAL A 209 -26.50 1.31 -29.97
C VAL A 209 -27.51 0.41 -30.68
N GLU A 210 -28.78 0.61 -30.38
CA GLU A 210 -29.92 -0.14 -30.92
C GLU A 210 -30.55 0.63 -32.09
N ALA A 211 -31.21 -0.10 -32.98
CA ALA A 211 -31.93 0.48 -34.11
C ALA A 211 -33.01 1.49 -33.65
N GLU A 212 -33.44 2.36 -34.56
CA GLU A 212 -34.47 3.35 -34.26
C GLU A 212 -35.77 2.66 -33.86
N ILE A 213 -36.38 3.12 -32.78
CA ILE A 213 -37.72 2.71 -32.36
C ILE A 213 -38.74 3.34 -33.32
N VAL A 214 -38.96 2.68 -34.45
CA VAL A 214 -40.04 3.02 -35.38
C VAL A 214 -41.38 2.83 -34.68
N SER A 215 -41.98 3.93 -34.26
CA SER A 215 -43.37 3.92 -33.81
C SER A 215 -44.27 3.47 -34.97
N PRO A 216 -45.25 2.58 -34.73
CA PRO A 216 -46.23 2.22 -35.77
C PRO A 216 -46.87 3.49 -36.34
N PRO A 217 -47.18 3.53 -37.65
CA PRO A 217 -47.72 4.75 -38.27
C PRO A 217 -48.97 5.22 -37.53
N THR A 218 -48.87 6.41 -36.92
CA THR A 218 -50.01 7.15 -36.35
C THR A 218 -50.86 7.70 -37.49
N GLY A 219 -51.60 6.81 -38.15
CA GLY A 219 -52.44 7.13 -39.31
C GLY A 219 -53.56 6.13 -39.56
N SER A 220 -53.87 5.26 -38.60
CA SER A 220 -55.02 4.34 -38.69
C SER A 220 -56.06 4.76 -37.66
N THR A 221 -57.05 5.54 -38.10
CA THR A 221 -58.32 5.73 -37.39
C THR A 221 -59.11 4.42 -37.42
N ASN A 222 -58.65 3.41 -36.69
CA ASN A 222 -59.44 2.24 -36.34
C ASN A 222 -58.97 1.75 -34.98
N VAL A 223 -59.66 2.27 -33.96
CA VAL A 223 -59.92 1.58 -32.69
C VAL A 223 -60.17 0.11 -33.04
N TRP A 224 -59.26 -0.81 -32.72
CA TRP A 224 -59.42 -2.29 -32.63
C TRP A 224 -58.11 -3.09 -32.80
N VAL A 225 -56.91 -2.47 -32.85
CA VAL A 225 -55.64 -3.23 -32.79
C VAL A 225 -54.93 -3.00 -31.46
N TRP A 226 -55.49 -3.57 -30.40
CA TRP A 226 -54.69 -4.04 -29.26
C TRP A 226 -54.65 -5.57 -29.37
N ILE A 227 -53.46 -6.14 -29.12
CA ILE A 227 -53.13 -7.58 -29.16
C ILE A 227 -52.73 -8.07 -30.56
N ILE A 228 -51.43 -8.01 -30.87
CA ILE A 228 -50.55 -9.09 -31.40
C ILE A 228 -49.23 -8.40 -31.80
N ILE A 229 -48.36 -8.11 -30.83
CA ILE A 229 -46.89 -8.31 -30.94
C ILE A 229 -46.44 -8.64 -29.51
N GLY A 230 -46.75 -9.86 -29.10
CA GLY A 230 -46.36 -10.41 -27.80
C GLY A 230 -46.22 -11.92 -27.89
N VAL A 231 -45.70 -12.46 -28.99
CA VAL A 231 -45.36 -13.90 -29.13
C VAL A 231 -44.23 -14.12 -30.15
N VAL A 232 -43.12 -13.38 -30.07
CA VAL A 232 -41.84 -13.88 -30.63
C VAL A 232 -40.73 -13.71 -29.61
N ALA A 233 -40.99 -14.23 -28.41
CA ALA A 233 -40.00 -14.83 -27.53
C ALA A 233 -40.78 -15.45 -26.37
N LEU A 234 -40.61 -16.75 -26.16
CA LEU A 234 -41.30 -17.59 -25.17
C LEU A 234 -42.63 -18.17 -25.68
N GLY A 235 -42.54 -19.45 -26.07
CA GLY A 235 -43.70 -20.27 -26.36
C GLY A 235 -44.52 -20.58 -25.10
N VAL A 236 -45.62 -21.29 -25.38
CA VAL A 236 -46.63 -21.88 -24.48
C VAL A 236 -47.96 -21.09 -24.41
N GLY A 237 -48.90 -21.52 -25.26
CA GLY A 237 -50.25 -22.01 -24.87
C GLY A 237 -51.30 -21.05 -24.31
N ALA A 238 -52.33 -20.75 -25.14
CA ALA A 238 -53.80 -20.68 -24.91
C ALA A 238 -54.35 -20.41 -23.47
N ALA A 239 -55.44 -19.67 -23.23
CA ALA A 239 -56.62 -19.33 -24.02
C ALA A 239 -57.31 -18.06 -23.46
N VAL A 240 -58.13 -17.43 -24.30
CA VAL A 240 -58.89 -16.20 -24.06
C VAL A 240 -60.30 -16.55 -23.57
N ASP A 241 -60.78 -15.91 -22.50
CA ASP A 241 -62.22 -15.81 -22.20
C ASP A 241 -62.70 -14.36 -22.34
N VAL A 242 -63.70 -14.21 -23.21
CA VAL A 242 -64.30 -12.95 -23.67
C VAL A 242 -65.45 -12.58 -22.72
N PHE A 243 -65.40 -11.39 -22.09
CA PHE A 243 -66.56 -10.82 -21.38
C PHE A 243 -67.09 -9.59 -22.13
N ILE A 244 -68.22 -9.79 -22.83
CA ILE A 244 -68.98 -8.74 -23.52
C ILE A 244 -69.79 -7.96 -22.49
N ILE A 245 -69.48 -6.69 -22.26
CA ILE A 245 -70.41 -5.74 -21.62
C ILE A 245 -71.03 -4.85 -22.69
N ARG A 246 -72.25 -5.20 -23.09
CA ARG A 246 -73.14 -4.36 -23.92
C ARG A 246 -73.69 -3.23 -23.04
N LYS A 247 -73.18 -1.99 -23.20
CA LYS A 247 -73.81 -0.79 -22.62
C LYS A 247 -74.80 -0.21 -23.64
N ARG A 248 -76.10 -0.35 -23.35
CA ARG A 248 -77.21 0.15 -24.17
C ARG A 248 -77.45 1.63 -23.84
N LYS A 249 -77.44 2.51 -24.85
CA LYS A 249 -77.77 3.93 -24.74
C LYS A 249 -79.28 4.15 -24.58
N THR A 250 -79.59 5.19 -23.81
CA THR A 250 -80.88 5.79 -23.49
C THR A 250 -81.70 6.20 -24.73
N ALA A 251 -83.02 6.08 -24.60
CA ALA A 251 -84.01 7.01 -25.15
C ALA A 251 -84.91 7.42 -23.97
#